data_AF-A0A0D0AV78-F1
#
_entry.id   AF-A0A0D0AV78-F1
#
_cell.length_a   1.000
_cell.length_b   1.000
_cell.length_c   1.000
_cell.angle_alpha   90.00
_cell.angle_beta   90.00
_cell.angle_gamma   90.00
#
_symmetry.space_group_name_H-M   'P 1'
#
loop_
_entity.id
_entity.type
_entity.pdbx_description
1 polymer ?
#
loop_
_entity_poly.entity_id
_entity_poly.type
_entity_poly.pdbx_seq_one_letter_code
_entity_poly.pdbx_strand_id
1 'polypeptide(L)'
;QQIGKALQRCSDAIWNAINKYNVQATALNPPRPLLSWRDIAEYSFIGEFDVLRYSRTDTCELDWTKPTHRQALVKFFKLRRAHEEVECLNIEVRRLRTAIHDETAQMSTTISKLLHSNPPLGRELEKCWTLRSAVNSVHLFRLDEIESQSSFSG
;
A
#
# COMPACT_ATOMS: atom_id res chain seq x y z
N GLN A 1 10.19 -20.50 -22.29
CA GLN A 1 10.84 -20.55 -20.96
C GLN A 1 12.00 -19.55 -20.86
N GLN A 2 11.72 -18.23 -20.86
CA GLN A 2 12.76 -17.20 -20.72
C GLN A 2 12.96 -16.79 -19.25
N ILE A 3 11.86 -16.71 -18.49
CA ILE A 3 11.87 -16.28 -17.09
C ILE A 3 12.68 -17.24 -16.20
N GLY A 4 12.46 -18.55 -16.33
CA GLY A 4 13.21 -19.54 -15.54
C GLY A 4 14.73 -19.51 -15.79
N LYS A 5 15.16 -19.30 -17.05
CA LYS A 5 16.58 -19.18 -17.40
C LYS A 5 17.20 -17.89 -16.85
N ALA A 6 16.44 -16.80 -16.83
CA ALA A 6 16.88 -15.54 -16.26
C ALA A 6 17.07 -15.64 -14.73
N LEU A 7 16.13 -16.29 -14.03
CA LEU A 7 16.22 -16.53 -12.59
C LEU A 7 17.43 -17.40 -12.23
N GLN A 8 17.68 -18.48 -12.99
CA GLN A 8 18.85 -19.33 -12.78
C GLN A 8 20.16 -18.55 -12.90
N ARG A 9 20.31 -17.77 -13.98
CA ARG A 9 21.52 -16.94 -14.19
C ARG A 9 21.73 -15.92 -13.07
N CYS A 10 20.66 -15.34 -12.56
CA CYS A 10 20.73 -14.41 -11.43
C CYS A 10 21.22 -15.13 -10.16
N SER A 11 20.65 -16.29 -9.87
CA SER A 11 21.08 -17.13 -8.73
C SER A 11 22.55 -17.51 -8.81
N ASP A 12 23.00 -17.98 -9.98
CA ASP A 12 24.40 -18.36 -10.22
C ASP A 12 25.34 -17.14 -10.07
N ALA A 13 24.91 -15.96 -10.53
CA ALA A 13 25.68 -14.72 -10.38
C ALA A 13 25.85 -14.32 -8.91
N ILE A 14 24.80 -14.41 -8.10
CA ILE A 14 24.86 -14.14 -6.66
C ILE A 14 25.79 -15.16 -5.97
N TRP A 15 25.67 -16.45 -6.31
CA TRP A 15 26.53 -17.51 -5.76
C TRP A 15 28.02 -17.25 -6.04
N ASN A 16 28.33 -16.87 -7.29
CA ASN A 16 29.70 -16.53 -7.68
C ASN A 16 30.23 -15.28 -6.96
N ALA A 17 29.37 -14.29 -6.72
CA ALA A 17 29.73 -13.09 -5.96
C ALA A 17 30.06 -13.43 -4.50
N ILE A 18 29.27 -14.29 -3.85
CA ILE A 18 29.52 -14.80 -2.49
C ILE A 18 30.88 -15.46 -2.40
N ASN A 19 31.16 -16.40 -3.31
CA ASN A 19 32.43 -17.12 -3.32
C ASN A 19 33.62 -16.19 -3.48
N LYS A 20 33.52 -15.23 -4.42
CA LYS A 20 34.57 -14.22 -4.62
C LYS A 20 34.77 -13.37 -3.38
N TYR A 21 33.69 -12.90 -2.75
CA TYR A 21 33.77 -12.15 -1.50
C TYR A 21 34.45 -12.97 -0.41
N ASN A 22 34.02 -14.21 -0.17
CA ASN A 22 34.54 -15.08 0.88
C ASN A 22 36.04 -15.35 0.74
N VAL A 23 36.52 -15.57 -0.50
CA VAL A 23 37.96 -15.70 -0.79
C VAL A 23 38.70 -14.43 -0.38
N GLN A 24 38.23 -13.26 -0.80
CA GLN A 24 38.89 -11.98 -0.47
C GLN A 24 38.78 -11.65 1.02
N ALA A 25 37.66 -11.96 1.66
CA ALA A 25 37.41 -11.72 3.08
C ALA A 25 38.45 -12.42 3.97
N THR A 26 38.84 -13.65 3.62
CA THR A 26 39.90 -14.38 4.33
C THR A 26 41.31 -13.82 4.12
N ALA A 27 41.54 -13.12 2.99
CA ALA A 27 42.85 -12.55 2.66
C ALA A 27 43.11 -11.18 3.32
N LEU A 28 42.09 -10.58 3.95
CA LEU A 28 42.21 -9.30 4.66
C LEU A 28 42.85 -9.48 6.04
N ASN A 29 43.43 -8.39 6.58
CA ASN A 29 43.97 -8.36 7.93
C ASN A 29 43.37 -7.17 8.72
N PRO A 30 42.49 -7.41 9.72
CA PRO A 30 42.01 -8.73 10.16
C PRO A 30 41.07 -9.39 9.13
N PRO A 31 40.97 -10.74 9.14
CA PRO A 31 40.02 -11.46 8.30
C PRO A 31 38.58 -10.98 8.54
N ARG A 32 37.78 -10.93 7.48
CA ARG A 32 36.35 -10.55 7.56
C ARG A 32 35.45 -11.78 7.66
N PRO A 33 34.24 -11.64 8.25
CA PRO A 33 33.26 -12.73 8.31
C PRO A 33 32.87 -13.23 6.91
N LEU A 34 32.69 -14.54 6.79
CA LEU A 34 32.20 -15.20 5.58
C LEU A 34 30.69 -15.00 5.45
N LEU A 35 30.21 -14.83 4.23
CA LEU A 35 28.79 -14.75 3.90
C LEU A 35 28.28 -16.10 3.38
N SER A 36 27.12 -16.50 3.89
CA SER A 36 26.34 -17.62 3.38
C SER A 36 25.15 -17.12 2.54
N TRP A 37 24.52 -18.04 1.80
CA TRP A 37 23.28 -17.75 1.10
C TRP A 37 22.15 -17.30 2.05
N ARG A 38 22.14 -17.86 3.27
CA ARG A 38 21.17 -17.51 4.30
C ARG A 38 21.37 -16.06 4.75
N ASP A 39 22.61 -15.64 4.95
CA ASP A 39 22.93 -14.27 5.36
C ASP A 39 22.47 -13.26 4.30
N ILE A 40 22.63 -13.58 3.01
CA ILE A 40 22.13 -12.72 1.93
C ILE A 40 20.62 -12.67 1.89
N ALA A 41 19.94 -13.80 2.11
CA ALA A 41 18.48 -13.80 2.19
C ALA A 41 17.98 -12.98 3.40
N GLU A 42 18.72 -13.00 4.52
CA GLU A 42 18.40 -12.21 5.70
C GLU A 42 18.73 -10.70 5.51
N TYR A 43 19.80 -10.37 4.78
CA TYR A 43 20.26 -9.01 4.52
C TYR A 43 19.69 -8.36 3.26
N SER A 44 18.99 -9.10 2.39
CA SER A 44 18.44 -8.56 1.13
C SER A 44 17.58 -7.32 1.38
N PHE A 45 16.89 -7.29 2.53
CA PHE A 45 16.11 -6.14 2.97
C PHE A 45 16.94 -4.92 3.36
N ILE A 46 18.10 -5.10 4.00
CA ILE A 46 18.99 -3.98 4.33
C ILE A 46 19.44 -3.31 3.02
N GLY A 47 19.66 -4.12 1.98
CA GLY A 47 19.95 -3.66 0.62
C GLY A 47 18.80 -2.91 -0.07
N GLU A 48 17.57 -2.97 0.42
CA GLU A 48 16.43 -2.18 -0.11
C GLU A 48 16.52 -0.70 0.31
N PHE A 49 17.34 -0.36 1.31
CA PHE A 49 17.51 1.03 1.75
C PHE A 49 18.78 1.62 1.14
N ASP A 50 18.64 2.30 0.01
CA ASP A 50 19.75 3.01 -0.65
C ASP A 50 20.44 4.02 0.29
N VAL A 51 19.73 4.54 1.30
CA VAL A 51 20.29 5.40 2.35
C VAL A 51 21.40 4.72 3.14
N LEU A 52 21.32 3.39 3.33
CA LEU A 52 22.32 2.62 4.07
C LEU A 52 23.54 2.29 3.21
N ARG A 53 23.46 2.40 1.89
CA ARG A 53 24.58 2.14 0.98
C ARG A 53 25.78 3.04 1.23
N TYR A 54 25.54 4.26 1.72
CA TYR A 54 26.59 5.24 2.04
C TYR A 54 26.94 5.27 3.53
N SER A 55 26.19 4.54 4.36
CA SER A 55 26.53 4.33 5.77
C SER A 55 27.78 3.45 5.84
N ARG A 56 28.87 3.99 6.40
CA ARG A 56 30.08 3.21 6.71
C ARG A 56 29.96 2.42 8.01
N THR A 57 28.83 2.53 8.69
CA THR A 57 28.55 1.85 9.95
C THR A 57 27.95 0.50 9.66
N ASP A 58 28.48 -0.54 10.29
CA ASP A 58 27.86 -1.87 10.26
C ASP A 58 26.54 -1.81 11.04
N THR A 59 25.44 -1.77 10.30
CA THR A 59 24.09 -1.74 10.89
C THR A 59 23.55 -3.15 11.12
N CYS A 60 24.22 -4.20 10.61
CA CYS A 60 23.70 -5.56 10.66
C CYS A 60 23.51 -6.08 12.10
N GLU A 61 24.26 -5.54 13.06
CA GLU A 61 24.17 -5.91 14.48
C GLU A 61 23.07 -5.19 15.26
N LEU A 62 22.45 -4.16 14.68
CA LEU A 62 21.44 -3.36 15.37
C LEU A 62 20.14 -4.16 15.60
N ASP A 63 19.44 -3.92 16.70
CA ASP A 63 18.24 -4.70 17.01
C ASP A 63 17.12 -4.56 15.97
N TRP A 64 17.06 -3.45 15.22
CA TRP A 64 16.04 -3.26 14.18
C TRP A 64 16.35 -4.00 12.86
N THR A 65 17.61 -4.42 12.63
CA THR A 65 17.99 -5.22 11.45
C THR A 65 17.73 -6.71 11.65
N LYS A 66 17.56 -7.16 12.91
CA LYS A 66 17.23 -8.56 13.23
C LYS A 66 15.87 -8.94 12.62
N PRO A 67 15.79 -10.03 11.82
CA PRO A 67 14.56 -10.41 11.12
C PRO A 67 13.33 -10.54 12.02
N THR A 68 13.51 -11.14 13.21
CA THR A 68 12.43 -11.32 14.19
C THR A 68 11.87 -10.00 14.70
N HIS A 69 12.75 -9.06 15.07
CA HIS A 69 12.34 -7.75 15.57
C HIS A 69 11.67 -6.93 14.49
N ARG A 70 12.18 -6.99 13.25
CA ARG A 70 11.53 -6.36 12.10
C ARG A 70 10.12 -6.92 11.88
N GLN A 71 9.95 -8.24 11.89
CA GLN A 71 8.62 -8.84 11.73
C GLN A 71 7.67 -8.36 12.82
N ALA A 72 8.14 -8.25 14.06
CA ALA A 72 7.38 -7.69 15.16
C ALA A 72 7.03 -6.21 14.92
N LEU A 73 7.98 -5.37 14.51
CA LEU A 73 7.77 -3.96 14.20
C LEU A 73 6.77 -3.77 13.05
N VAL A 74 6.90 -4.53 11.96
CA VAL A 74 5.96 -4.48 10.83
C VAL A 74 4.54 -4.81 11.30
N LYS A 75 4.37 -5.86 12.11
CA LYS A 75 3.07 -6.22 12.69
C LYS A 75 2.54 -5.12 13.62
N PHE A 76 3.39 -4.59 14.49
CA PHE A 76 3.04 -3.51 15.42
C PHE A 76 2.59 -2.25 14.68
N PHE A 77 3.34 -1.80 13.68
CA PHE A 77 2.97 -0.62 12.91
C PHE A 77 1.74 -0.85 12.04
N LYS A 78 1.57 -2.05 11.46
CA LYS A 78 0.31 -2.40 10.78
C LYS A 78 -0.88 -2.33 11.73
N LEU A 79 -0.72 -2.83 12.96
CA LEU A 79 -1.77 -2.76 13.97
C LEU A 79 -2.06 -1.31 14.37
N ARG A 80 -1.03 -0.48 14.59
CA ARG A 80 -1.23 0.95 14.87
C ARG A 80 -1.95 1.68 13.73
N ARG A 81 -1.52 1.46 12.49
CA ARG A 81 -2.18 2.02 11.31
C ARG A 81 -3.61 1.54 11.14
N ALA A 82 -3.90 0.27 11.47
CA ALA A 82 -5.27 -0.23 11.43
C ALA A 82 -6.19 0.52 12.42
N HIS A 83 -5.71 0.83 13.63
CA HIS A 83 -6.49 1.64 14.57
C HIS A 83 -6.71 3.07 14.06
N GLU A 84 -5.66 3.70 13.50
CA GLU A 84 -5.80 5.03 12.88
C GLU A 84 -6.77 5.01 11.70
N GLU A 85 -6.72 3.96 10.87
CA GLU A 85 -7.60 3.79 9.71
C GLU A 85 -9.06 3.65 10.13
N VAL A 86 -9.36 2.97 11.25
CA VAL A 86 -10.74 2.90 11.78
C VAL A 86 -11.28 4.29 12.10
N GLU A 87 -10.49 5.13 12.76
CA GLU A 87 -10.89 6.52 13.06
C GLU A 87 -11.05 7.36 11.79
N CYS A 88 -10.14 7.20 10.81
CA CYS A 88 -10.25 7.87 9.52
C CYS A 88 -11.50 7.43 8.75
N LEU A 89 -11.82 6.14 8.75
CA LEU A 89 -12.98 5.60 8.04
C LEU A 89 -14.30 6.14 8.59
N ASN A 90 -14.43 6.35 9.90
CA ASN A 90 -15.63 6.98 10.47
C ASN A 90 -15.86 8.39 9.85
N ILE A 91 -14.80 9.18 9.74
CA ILE A 91 -14.87 10.51 9.12
C ILE A 91 -15.21 10.41 7.62
N GLU A 92 -14.56 9.50 6.89
CA GLU A 92 -14.76 9.36 5.44
C GLU A 92 -16.14 8.79 5.08
N VAL A 93 -16.72 7.91 5.90
CA VAL A 93 -18.09 7.41 5.75
C VAL A 93 -19.09 8.56 5.75
N ARG A 94 -18.98 9.46 6.74
CA ARG A 94 -19.82 10.67 6.81
C ARG A 94 -19.61 11.59 5.61
N ARG A 95 -18.35 11.84 5.25
CA ARG A 95 -18.00 12.72 4.10
C ARG A 95 -18.60 12.18 2.81
N LEU A 96 -18.50 10.88 2.57
CA LEU A 96 -19.07 10.26 1.37
C LEU A 96 -20.60 10.39 1.36
N ARG A 97 -21.27 10.16 2.49
CA ARG A 97 -22.72 10.34 2.59
C ARG A 97 -23.13 11.78 2.28
N THR A 98 -22.47 12.76 2.88
CA THR A 98 -22.72 14.18 2.60
C THR A 98 -22.47 14.52 1.14
N ALA A 99 -21.35 14.04 0.57
CA ALA A 99 -21.04 14.29 -0.84
C ALA A 99 -22.11 13.71 -1.79
N ILE A 100 -22.63 12.51 -1.51
CA ILE A 100 -23.73 11.90 -2.29
C ILE A 100 -25.02 12.71 -2.15
N HIS A 101 -25.35 13.17 -0.94
CA HIS A 101 -26.53 14.00 -0.69
C HIS A 101 -26.46 15.32 -1.48
N ASP A 102 -25.33 16.02 -1.38
CA ASP A 102 -25.09 17.30 -2.04
C ASP A 102 -25.08 17.14 -3.57
N GLU A 103 -24.40 16.12 -4.09
CA GLU A 103 -24.39 15.80 -5.53
C GLU A 103 -25.81 15.53 -6.05
N THR A 104 -26.62 14.80 -5.28
CA THR A 104 -28.02 14.49 -5.64
C THR A 104 -28.89 15.75 -5.68
N ALA A 105 -28.78 16.62 -4.68
CA ALA A 105 -29.53 17.87 -4.62
C ALA A 105 -29.13 18.82 -5.76
N GLN A 106 -27.82 18.94 -6.01
CA GLN A 106 -27.28 19.76 -7.08
C GLN A 106 -27.71 19.24 -8.46
N MET A 107 -27.62 17.93 -8.68
CA MET A 107 -27.97 17.34 -9.97
C MET A 107 -29.46 17.46 -10.26
N SER A 108 -30.33 17.19 -9.28
CA SER A 108 -31.77 17.35 -9.42
C SER A 108 -32.16 18.79 -9.79
N THR A 109 -31.54 19.77 -9.13
CA THR A 109 -31.73 21.19 -9.42
C THR A 109 -31.25 21.54 -10.84
N THR A 110 -30.09 21.02 -11.24
CA THR A 110 -29.47 21.31 -12.54
C THR A 110 -30.28 20.70 -13.68
N ILE A 111 -30.71 19.45 -13.54
CA ILE A 111 -31.59 18.75 -14.48
C ILE A 111 -32.89 19.55 -14.64
N SER A 112 -33.53 19.95 -13.55
CA SER A 112 -34.80 20.72 -13.61
C SER A 112 -34.64 22.03 -14.38
N LYS A 113 -33.55 22.77 -14.15
CA LYS A 113 -33.23 24.01 -14.88
C LYS A 113 -32.95 23.76 -16.36
N LEU A 114 -32.26 22.68 -16.69
CA LEU A 114 -31.94 22.31 -18.07
C LEU A 114 -33.16 21.79 -18.82
N LEU A 115 -34.05 21.04 -18.18
CA LEU A 115 -35.30 20.63 -18.80
C LEU A 115 -36.18 21.81 -19.22
N HIS A 116 -36.08 22.94 -18.50
CA HIS A 116 -36.77 24.18 -18.87
C HIS A 116 -36.04 24.99 -19.95
N SER A 117 -34.71 25.14 -19.85
CA SER A 117 -33.92 26.01 -20.73
C SER A 117 -33.36 25.34 -21.99
N ASN A 118 -32.98 24.06 -21.91
CA ASN A 118 -32.44 23.24 -22.99
C ASN A 118 -32.83 21.76 -22.79
N PRO A 119 -34.06 21.37 -23.18
CA PRO A 119 -34.60 20.04 -22.89
C PRO A 119 -33.74 18.87 -23.39
N PRO A 120 -33.14 18.91 -24.61
CA PRO A 120 -32.24 17.83 -25.06
C PRO A 120 -31.06 17.60 -24.11
N LEU A 121 -30.41 18.66 -23.65
CA LEU A 121 -29.28 18.56 -22.71
C LEU A 121 -29.73 18.06 -21.33
N GLY A 122 -30.90 18.51 -20.86
CA GLY A 122 -31.49 18.02 -19.62
C GLY A 122 -31.76 16.51 -19.65
N ARG A 123 -32.27 15.99 -20.77
CA ARG A 123 -32.52 14.55 -20.97
C ARG A 123 -31.25 13.71 -20.99
N GLU A 124 -30.19 14.18 -21.67
CA GLU A 124 -28.91 13.46 -21.65
C GLU A 124 -28.29 13.47 -20.24
N LEU A 125 -28.43 14.56 -19.51
CA LEU A 125 -27.96 14.64 -18.12
C LEU A 125 -28.74 13.70 -17.19
N GLU A 126 -30.07 13.57 -17.34
CA GLU A 126 -30.88 12.56 -16.62
C GLU A 126 -30.37 11.14 -16.87
N LYS A 127 -30.06 10.82 -18.13
CA LYS A 127 -29.56 9.50 -18.53
C LYS A 127 -28.21 9.19 -17.88
N CYS A 128 -27.27 10.14 -17.93
CA CYS A 128 -25.98 10.01 -17.26
C CYS A 128 -26.15 9.90 -15.73
N TRP A 129 -27.04 10.70 -15.16
CA TRP A 129 -27.33 10.68 -13.73
C TRP A 129 -27.88 9.34 -13.26
N THR A 130 -28.69 8.65 -14.06
CA THR A 130 -29.27 7.35 -13.71
C THR A 130 -28.20 6.31 -13.34
N LEU A 131 -27.09 6.28 -14.08
CA LEU A 131 -25.97 5.38 -13.77
C LEU A 131 -25.27 5.78 -12.46
N ARG A 132 -25.01 7.08 -12.29
CA ARG A 132 -24.37 7.62 -11.09
C ARG A 132 -25.22 7.39 -9.84
N SER A 133 -26.53 7.63 -9.92
CA SER A 133 -27.47 7.42 -8.82
C SER A 133 -27.56 5.95 -8.43
N ALA A 134 -27.52 5.02 -9.40
CA ALA A 134 -27.49 3.59 -9.10
C ALA A 134 -26.23 3.18 -8.32
N VAL A 135 -25.07 3.72 -8.69
CA VAL A 135 -23.82 3.52 -7.94
C VAL A 135 -23.92 4.12 -6.54
N ASN A 136 -24.45 5.34 -6.43
CA ASN A 136 -24.67 6.00 -5.14
C ASN A 136 -25.64 5.21 -4.26
N SER A 137 -26.67 4.56 -4.81
CA SER A 137 -27.55 3.67 -4.04
C SER A 137 -26.81 2.48 -3.43
N VAL A 138 -25.86 1.88 -4.16
CA VAL A 138 -25.02 0.79 -3.62
C VAL A 138 -24.11 1.32 -2.51
N HIS A 139 -23.54 2.51 -2.69
CA HIS A 139 -22.74 3.14 -1.64
C HIS A 139 -23.57 3.42 -0.39
N LEU A 140 -24.74 4.04 -0.53
CA LEU A 140 -25.64 4.32 0.59
C LEU A 140 -26.01 3.04 1.35
N PHE A 141 -26.35 1.97 0.65
CA PHE A 141 -26.62 0.67 1.28
C PHE A 141 -25.44 0.17 2.12
N ARG A 142 -24.20 0.26 1.60
CA ARG A 142 -23.00 -0.12 2.35
C ARG A 142 -22.72 0.82 3.52
N LEU A 143 -22.98 2.11 3.37
CA LEU A 143 -22.82 3.08 4.45
C LEU A 143 -23.82 2.80 5.58
N ASP A 144 -25.06 2.43 5.25
CA ASP A 144 -26.06 2.00 6.25
C ASP A 144 -25.59 0.74 7.01
N GLU A 145 -25.01 -0.25 6.31
CA GLU A 145 -24.43 -1.43 6.94
C GLU A 145 -23.28 -1.06 7.90
N ILE A 146 -22.40 -0.14 7.51
CA ILE A 146 -21.26 0.30 8.34
C ILE A 146 -21.76 1.05 9.58
N GLU A 147 -22.70 1.98 9.40
CA GLU A 147 -23.27 2.79 10.49
C GLU A 147 -24.06 1.95 11.50
N SER A 148 -24.56 0.78 11.09
CA SER A 148 -25.25 -0.16 11.98
C SER A 148 -24.32 -0.93 12.92
N GLN A 149 -23.01 -0.89 12.70
CA GLN A 149 -22.03 -1.63 13.51
C GLN A 149 -21.77 -0.93 14.84
N SER A 150 -21.67 -1.70 15.92
CA SER A 150 -21.38 -1.16 17.26
C SER A 150 -20.00 -0.49 17.39
N SER A 151 -19.08 -0.82 16.49
CA SER A 151 -17.73 -0.23 16.41
C SER A 151 -17.71 1.12 15.70
N PHE A 152 -18.79 1.50 15.03
CA PHE A 152 -18.89 2.78 14.36
C PHE A 152 -19.13 3.88 15.40
N SER A 153 -18.12 4.73 15.59
CA SER A 153 -18.16 5.81 16.57
C SER A 153 -18.50 7.16 15.95
N GLY A 154 -18.66 7.22 14.62
CA GLY A 154 -18.85 8.48 13.94
C GLY A 154 -19.58 8.40 12.62
#